data_AF-A0A1C5VKR5-F1
#
_entry.id   AF-A0A1C5VKR5-F1
#
_cell.length_a   1.000
_cell.length_b   1.000
_cell.length_c   1.000
_cell.angle_alpha   90.00
_cell.angle_beta   90.00
_cell.angle_gamma   90.00
#
_symmetry.space_group_name_H-M   'P 1'
#
loop_
_entity.id
_entity.type
_entity.pdbx_description
1 polymer ?
#
loop_
_entity_poly.entity_id
_entity_poly.type
_entity_poly.pdbx_seq_one_letter_code
_entity_poly.pdbx_strand_id
1 'polypeptide(L)'
;MKIGEFSREFQVPQHTIRYYVELGLLVPEVKNHQYSFNEDCRADMKLIEKSKAVGFPLKDIHKILSLRRLSNFASPEDSGKLALYMEERLRELEQEREQWEQRKRRLEKRIADLEP
;
A
#
# COMPACT_ATOMS: atom_id res chain seq x y z
N MET A 1 -2.53 3.15 -21.97
CA MET A 1 -1.07 3.30 -22.04
C MET A 1 -0.39 1.95 -21.87
N LYS A 2 0.79 1.76 -22.47
CA LYS A 2 1.55 0.51 -22.34
C LYS A 2 2.29 0.46 -21.00
N ILE A 3 2.71 -0.74 -20.58
CA ILE A 3 3.42 -0.94 -19.31
C ILE A 3 4.68 -0.07 -19.16
N GLY A 4 5.41 0.18 -20.25
CA GLY A 4 6.61 1.03 -20.21
C GLY A 4 6.31 2.50 -19.94
N GLU A 5 5.17 3.01 -20.40
CA GLU A 5 4.71 4.37 -20.11
C GLU A 5 4.25 4.48 -18.67
N PHE A 6 3.41 3.54 -18.22
CA PHE A 6 2.93 3.46 -16.85
C PHE A 6 4.08 3.34 -15.84
N SER A 7 5.10 2.54 -16.17
CA SER A 7 6.33 2.40 -15.39
C SER A 7 7.10 3.70 -15.22
N ARG A 8 7.22 4.50 -16.29
CA ARG A 8 7.89 5.80 -16.23
C ARG A 8 7.07 6.84 -15.46
N GLU A 9 5.75 6.85 -15.63
CA GLU A 9 4.84 7.78 -14.95
C GLU A 9 4.91 7.64 -13.43
N PHE A 10 4.85 6.40 -12.92
CA PHE A 10 4.89 6.12 -11.49
C PHE A 10 6.28 5.81 -10.94
N GLN A 11 7.32 5.83 -11.79
CA GLN A 11 8.69 5.45 -11.42
C GLN A 11 8.78 4.06 -10.76
N VAL A 12 7.88 3.15 -11.13
CA VAL A 12 7.84 1.77 -10.63
C VAL A 12 8.35 0.83 -11.72
N PRO A 13 9.28 -0.10 -11.43
CA PRO A 13 9.77 -1.05 -12.41
C PRO A 13 8.65 -1.89 -13.04
N GLN A 14 8.78 -2.20 -14.33
CA GLN A 14 7.76 -2.98 -15.05
C GLN A 14 7.48 -4.35 -14.40
N HIS A 15 8.50 -5.01 -13.81
CA HIS A 15 8.30 -6.29 -13.12
C HIS A 15 7.43 -6.12 -11.86
N THR A 16 7.56 -5.02 -11.12
CA THR A 16 6.69 -4.70 -9.97
C THR A 16 5.26 -4.40 -10.42
N ILE A 17 5.09 -3.71 -11.56
CA ILE A 17 3.76 -3.49 -12.14
C ILE A 17 3.12 -4.83 -12.55
N ARG A 18 3.87 -5.73 -13.19
CA ARG A 18 3.37 -7.08 -13.51
C ARG A 18 2.97 -7.84 -12.26
N TYR A 19 3.78 -7.77 -11.21
CA TYR A 19 3.47 -8.37 -9.93
C TYR A 19 2.17 -7.80 -9.32
N TYR A 20 1.94 -6.49 -9.42
CA TYR A 20 0.67 -5.88 -9.01
C TYR A 20 -0.53 -6.35 -9.84
N VAL A 21 -0.32 -6.63 -11.13
CA VAL A 21 -1.35 -7.24 -11.98
C VAL A 21 -1.63 -8.68 -11.55
N GLU A 22 -0.59 -9.48 -11.30
CA GLU A 22 -0.71 -10.87 -10.83
C GLU A 22 -1.44 -10.97 -9.48
N LEU A 23 -1.20 -10.00 -8.58
CA LEU A 23 -1.90 -9.90 -7.31
C LEU A 23 -3.32 -9.32 -7.41
N GLY A 24 -3.78 -8.89 -8.60
CA GLY A 24 -5.09 -8.24 -8.77
C GLY A 24 -5.16 -6.79 -8.25
N LEU A 25 -4.03 -6.22 -7.82
CA LEU A 25 -3.93 -4.83 -7.38
C LEU A 25 -4.08 -3.84 -8.54
N LEU A 26 -3.68 -4.23 -9.75
CA LEU A 26 -3.94 -3.49 -10.98
C LEU A 26 -4.68 -4.40 -11.96
N VAL A 27 -5.71 -3.89 -12.62
CA VAL A 27 -6.53 -4.66 -13.57
C VAL A 27 -6.53 -3.96 -14.93
N PRO A 28 -5.42 -4.03 -15.68
CA PRO A 28 -5.34 -3.45 -17.02
C PRO A 28 -6.16 -4.27 -18.02
N GLU A 29 -6.60 -3.61 -19.09
CA GLU A 29 -7.16 -4.31 -20.25
C GLU A 29 -6.05 -5.04 -21.03
N VAL A 30 -6.39 -6.13 -21.69
CA VAL A 30 -5.49 -6.79 -22.63
C VAL A 30 -5.89 -6.44 -24.06
N LYS A 31 -5.01 -5.71 -24.77
CA LYS A 31 -5.18 -5.34 -26.18
C LYS A 31 -4.03 -5.89 -26.99
N ASN A 32 -4.32 -6.70 -28.01
CA ASN A 32 -3.30 -7.32 -28.88
C ASN A 32 -2.18 -8.02 -28.09
N HIS A 33 -2.55 -8.84 -27.10
CA HIS A 33 -1.62 -9.56 -26.21
C HIS A 33 -0.71 -8.65 -25.36
N GLN A 34 -1.06 -7.36 -25.20
CA GLN A 34 -0.31 -6.41 -24.37
C GLN A 34 -1.24 -5.75 -23.34
N TYR A 35 -0.70 -5.50 -22.13
CA TYR A 35 -1.41 -4.73 -21.12
C TYR A 35 -1.59 -3.28 -21.55
N SER A 36 -2.82 -2.80 -21.41
CA SER A 36 -3.24 -1.43 -21.61
C SER A 36 -3.81 -0.89 -20.31
N PHE A 37 -3.04 -0.03 -19.64
CA PHE A 37 -3.44 0.66 -18.41
C PHE A 37 -4.28 1.89 -18.76
N ASN A 38 -5.44 2.03 -18.13
CA ASN A 38 -6.38 3.13 -18.32
C ASN A 38 -6.35 4.10 -17.12
N GLU A 39 -7.33 5.02 -17.04
CA GLU A 39 -7.40 5.97 -15.92
C GLU A 39 -7.69 5.28 -14.57
N ASP A 40 -8.48 4.20 -14.57
CA ASP A 40 -8.74 3.44 -13.35
C ASP A 40 -7.48 2.81 -12.78
N CYS A 41 -6.62 2.27 -13.65
CA CYS A 41 -5.30 1.77 -13.26
C CYS A 41 -4.44 2.88 -12.65
N ARG A 42 -4.48 4.11 -13.20
CA ARG A 42 -3.73 5.25 -12.64
C ARG A 42 -4.24 5.62 -11.25
N ALA A 43 -5.54 5.68 -11.08
CA ALA A 43 -6.14 5.99 -9.79
C ALA A 43 -5.91 4.87 -8.76
N ASP A 44 -5.91 3.60 -9.18
CA ASP A 44 -5.54 2.46 -8.34
C ASP A 44 -4.08 2.54 -7.91
N MET A 45 -3.18 2.88 -8.84
CA MET A 45 -1.74 3.03 -8.52
C MET A 45 -1.49 4.15 -7.51
N LYS A 46 -2.14 5.30 -7.67
CA LYS A 46 -2.08 6.39 -6.69
C LYS A 46 -2.55 5.95 -5.30
N LEU A 47 -3.57 5.10 -5.24
CA LEU A 47 -4.06 4.56 -3.97
C LEU A 47 -3.07 3.55 -3.39
N ILE A 48 -2.50 2.66 -4.21
CA ILE A 48 -1.45 1.73 -3.81
C ILE A 48 -0.26 2.49 -3.20
N GLU A 49 0.22 3.55 -3.84
CA GLU A 49 1.35 4.35 -3.33
C GLU A 49 1.03 5.01 -1.98
N LYS A 50 -0.15 5.63 -1.85
CA LYS A 50 -0.60 6.25 -0.60
C LYS A 50 -0.71 5.24 0.54
N SER A 51 -1.30 4.07 0.27
CA SER A 51 -1.44 3.03 1.28
C SER A 51 -0.09 2.40 1.66
N LYS A 52 0.81 2.19 0.70
CA LYS A 52 2.16 1.71 0.98
C LYS A 52 2.97 2.70 1.82
N ALA A 53 2.79 4.00 1.60
CA ALA A 53 3.53 5.04 2.34
C ALA A 53 3.27 5.00 3.86
N VAL A 54 2.10 4.52 4.27
CA VAL A 54 1.75 4.33 5.69
C VAL A 54 1.89 2.87 6.17
N GLY A 55 2.53 2.03 5.36
CA GLY A 55 2.90 0.67 5.75
C GLY A 55 1.79 -0.37 5.61
N PHE A 56 0.72 -0.12 4.84
CA PHE A 56 -0.26 -1.18 4.59
C PHE A 56 0.39 -2.34 3.82
N PRO A 57 0.14 -3.59 4.25
CA PRO A 57 0.56 -4.76 3.48
C PRO A 57 -0.30 -4.90 2.22
N LEU A 58 0.27 -5.46 1.15
CA LEU A 58 -0.41 -5.59 -0.16
C LEU A 58 -1.76 -6.30 -0.06
N LYS A 59 -1.92 -7.25 0.86
CA LYS A 59 -3.18 -7.95 1.13
C LYS A 59 -4.33 -7.01 1.54
N ASP A 60 -4.03 -5.96 2.32
CA ASP A 60 -5.04 -5.03 2.80
C ASP A 60 -5.26 -3.91 1.80
N ILE A 61 -4.20 -3.51 1.07
CA ILE A 61 -4.34 -2.64 -0.11
C ILE A 61 -5.29 -3.27 -1.14
N HIS A 62 -5.23 -4.58 -1.36
CA HIS A 62 -6.17 -5.28 -2.24
C HIS A 62 -7.62 -5.10 -1.78
N LYS A 63 -7.91 -5.22 -0.47
CA LYS A 63 -9.26 -5.02 0.08
C LYS A 63 -9.73 -3.58 -0.10
N ILE A 64 -8.86 -2.60 0.17
CA ILE A 64 -9.15 -1.18 -0.03
C ILE A 64 -9.47 -0.88 -1.50
N LEU A 65 -8.71 -1.46 -2.44
CA LEU A 65 -8.96 -1.34 -3.88
C LEU A 65 -10.30 -1.97 -4.29
N SER A 66 -10.68 -3.11 -3.70
CA SER A 66 -12.00 -3.71 -3.95
C SER A 66 -13.14 -2.77 -3.53
N LEU A 67 -13.04 -2.12 -2.36
CA LEU A 67 -14.03 -1.12 -1.92
C LEU A 67 -14.12 0.05 -2.92
N ARG A 68 -12.96 0.53 -3.40
CA ARG A 68 -12.91 1.57 -4.44
C ARG A 68 -13.63 1.13 -5.72
N ARG A 69 -13.35 -0.06 -6.23
CA ARG A 69 -13.86 -0.52 -7.53
C ARG A 69 -15.36 -0.84 -7.50
N LEU A 70 -15.87 -1.31 -6.36
CA LEU A 70 -17.28 -1.71 -6.22
C LEU A 70 -18.22 -0.53 -6.05
N SER A 71 -17.82 0.48 -5.27
CA SER A 71 -18.72 1.59 -4.90
C SER A 71 -18.05 2.96 -4.91
N ASN A 72 -16.76 3.04 -5.23
CA ASN A 72 -15.95 4.24 -5.08
C ASN A 72 -16.04 4.84 -3.67
N PHE A 73 -16.12 3.98 -2.65
CA PHE A 73 -16.31 4.35 -1.23
C PHE A 73 -17.60 5.14 -0.94
N ALA A 74 -18.55 5.20 -1.88
CA ALA A 74 -19.73 6.03 -1.76
C ALA A 74 -20.78 5.48 -0.78
N SER A 75 -20.71 4.18 -0.46
CA SER A 75 -21.62 3.61 0.53
C SER A 75 -21.14 3.93 1.96
N PRO A 76 -22.05 4.24 2.91
CA PRO A 76 -21.69 4.41 4.31
C PRO A 76 -20.98 3.18 4.90
N GLU A 77 -21.35 1.98 4.43
CA GLU A 77 -20.73 0.72 4.86
C GLU A 77 -19.26 0.64 4.43
N ASP A 78 -18.94 1.02 3.19
CA ASP A 78 -17.57 0.98 2.67
C ASP A 78 -16.69 2.05 3.32
N SER A 79 -17.26 3.23 3.58
CA SER A 79 -16.59 4.28 4.36
C SER A 79 -16.28 3.79 5.78
N GLY A 80 -17.21 3.08 6.44
CA GLY A 80 -16.98 2.46 7.74
C GLY A 80 -15.89 1.38 7.70
N LYS A 81 -15.91 0.49 6.70
CA LYS A 81 -14.86 -0.53 6.52
C LYS A 81 -13.48 0.08 6.28
N LEU A 82 -13.41 1.13 5.46
CA LEU A 82 -12.16 1.85 5.22
C LEU A 82 -11.63 2.47 6.51
N ALA A 83 -12.49 3.15 7.28
CA ALA A 83 -12.12 3.73 8.56
C ALA A 83 -11.55 2.68 9.52
N LEU A 84 -12.18 1.50 9.61
CA LEU A 84 -11.68 0.39 10.42
C LEU A 84 -10.28 -0.07 10.01
N TYR A 85 -10.00 -0.20 8.70
CA TYR A 85 -8.63 -0.53 8.23
C TYR A 85 -7.62 0.55 8.60
N MET A 86 -8.00 1.82 8.51
CA MET A 86 -7.12 2.94 8.87
C MET A 86 -6.83 2.98 10.36
N GLU A 87 -7.84 2.79 11.20
CA GLU A 87 -7.69 2.71 12.66
C GLU A 87 -6.85 1.51 13.08
N GLU A 88 -7.05 0.34 12.45
CA GLU A 88 -6.24 -0.84 12.72
C GLU A 88 -4.77 -0.60 12.40
N ARG A 89 -4.45 -0.04 11.22
CA ARG A 89 -3.07 0.27 10.85
C ARG A 89 -2.44 1.33 11.76
N LEU A 90 -3.21 2.33 12.19
CA LEU A 90 -2.74 3.31 13.17
C LEU A 90 -2.38 2.65 14.49
N ARG A 91 -3.24 1.76 15.02
CA ARG A 91 -2.94 1.01 16.25
C ARG A 91 -1.69 0.14 16.11
N GLU A 92 -1.49 -0.52 14.97
CA GLU A 92 -0.29 -1.31 14.70
C GLU A 92 0.98 -0.44 14.67
N LEU A 93 0.93 0.73 14.02
CA LEU A 93 2.04 1.69 13.99
C LEU A 93 2.39 2.20 15.40
N GLU A 94 1.40 2.47 16.24
CA GLU A 94 1.61 2.88 17.63
C GLU A 94 2.30 1.78 18.45
N GLN A 95 1.89 0.52 18.26
CA GLN A 95 2.53 -0.63 18.90
C GLN A 95 3.97 -0.82 18.41
N GLU A 96 4.22 -0.71 17.11
CA GLU A 96 5.56 -0.78 16.53
C GLU A 96 6.45 0.33 17.13
N ARG A 97 5.95 1.57 17.22
CA ARG A 97 6.66 2.69 17.83
C ARG A 97 7.04 2.41 19.29
N GLU A 98 6.09 1.93 20.10
CA GLU A 98 6.33 1.57 21.50
C GLU A 98 7.43 0.50 21.63
N GLN A 99 7.38 -0.54 20.77
CA GLN A 99 8.41 -1.58 20.75
C GLN A 99 9.80 -1.04 20.36
N TRP A 100 9.86 -0.13 19.39
CA TRP A 100 11.12 0.50 18.99
C TRP A 100 11.71 1.39 20.08
N GLU A 101 10.88 2.16 20.79
CA GLU A 101 11.32 2.97 21.92
C GLU A 101 11.86 2.09 23.07
N GLN A 102 11.20 0.97 23.37
CA GLN A 102 11.72 0.03 24.36
C GLN A 102 13.06 -0.59 23.94
N ARG A 103 13.24 -0.93 22.66
CA ARG A 103 14.52 -1.43 22.12
C ARG A 103 15.62 -0.39 22.23
N LYS A 104 15.32 0.87 21.87
CA LYS A 104 16.24 2.00 21.99
C LYS A 104 16.70 2.20 23.44
N ARG A 105 15.77 2.27 24.39
CA ARG A 105 16.08 2.41 25.83
C ARG A 105 16.98 1.28 26.36
N ARG A 106 16.73 0.03 25.93
CA ARG A 106 17.60 -1.11 26.29
C ARG A 106 19.02 -0.95 25.76
N LEU A 107 19.18 -0.42 24.54
CA LEU A 107 20.48 -0.17 23.95
C LEU A 107 21.21 0.99 24.66
N GLU A 108 20.52 2.09 24.95
CA GLU A 108 21.08 3.24 25.68
C GLU A 108 21.58 2.83 27.07
N LYS A 109 20.81 2.03 27.82
CA LYS A 109 21.25 1.50 29.11
C LYS A 109 22.53 0.67 28.96
N ARG A 110 22.57 -0.22 27.97
CA ARG A 110 23.74 -1.07 27.72
C ARG A 110 24.98 -0.26 27.32
N ILE A 111 24.81 0.88 26.64
CA ILE A 111 25.92 1.79 26.34
C ILE A 111 26.42 2.45 27.63
N ALA A 112 25.52 2.98 28.47
CA ALA A 112 25.91 3.60 29.74
C ALA A 112 26.63 2.63 30.68
N ASP A 113 26.20 1.36 30.72
CA ASP A 113 26.84 0.30 31.52
C ASP A 113 28.27 -0.06 31.02
N LEU A 114 28.65 0.36 29.80
CA LEU A 114 29.98 0.12 29.20
C LEU A 114 30.93 1.32 29.35
N GLU A 115 30.44 2.48 29.79
CA GLU A 115 31.28 3.63 30.07
C GLU A 115 31.90 3.47 31.48
N PRO A 116 33.24 3.49 31.60
CA PRO A 116 33.96 3.23 32.86
C PRO A 116 33.82 4.33 33.91
#